data_AF-A0A6A6C948-F1
#
_entry.id   AF-A0A6A6C948-F1
#
_cell.length_a   1.000
_cell.length_b   1.000
_cell.length_c   1.000
_cell.angle_alpha   90.00
_cell.angle_beta   90.00
_cell.angle_gamma   90.00
#
_symmetry.space_group_name_H-M   'P 1'
#
loop_
_entity.id
_entity.type
_entity.pdbx_description
1 polymer ?
#
loop_
_entity_poly.entity_id
_entity_poly.type
_entity_poly.pdbx_seq_one_letter_code
_entity_poly.pdbx_strand_id
1 'polypeptide(L)' 'WEDEGTLCFQIDAGGIIVARREDNNMINGTKLLTVAGIDRAQRDGFLKSEKVRHVVKIGPMHL' A
#
# COMPACT_ATOMS: atom_id res chain seq x y z
N TRP A 1 1.10 5.87 6.55
CA TRP A 1 2.26 6.57 5.99
C TRP A 1 2.36 7.98 6.56
N GLU A 2 1.25 8.71 6.72
CA GLU A 2 1.26 9.98 7.49
C GLU A 2 1.89 9.83 8.88
N ASP A 3 1.61 8.73 9.59
CA ASP A 3 2.23 8.47 10.91
C ASP A 3 3.75 8.26 10.86
N GLU A 4 4.31 8.00 9.68
CA GLU A 4 5.75 7.87 9.47
C GLU A 4 6.39 9.20 9.05
N GLY A 5 5.64 10.31 9.14
CA GLY A 5 6.16 11.67 8.98
C GLY A 5 6.55 12.02 7.54
N THR A 6 5.91 11.40 6.55
CA THR A 6 6.24 11.59 5.14
C THR A 6 5.05 12.08 4.32
N LEU A 7 5.34 12.88 3.31
CA LEU A 7 4.34 13.25 2.32
C LEU A 7 3.97 12.02 1.47
N CYS A 8 2.67 11.90 1.17
CA CYS A 8 2.17 10.85 0.28
C CYS A 8 1.40 11.44 -0.89
N PHE A 9 1.67 10.93 -2.08
CA PHE A 9 0.84 11.13 -3.25
C PHE A 9 -0.21 10.03 -3.30
N GLN A 10 -1.48 10.42 -3.47
CA GLN A 10 -2.60 9.49 -3.54
C GLN A 10 -3.27 9.58 -4.92
N ILE A 11 -3.71 8.43 -5.41
CA ILE A 11 -4.56 8.33 -6.60
C ILE A 11 -5.79 7.49 -6.26
N ASP A 12 -6.95 7.91 -6.77
CA ASP A 12 -8.14 7.07 -6.83
C ASP A 12 -8.09 6.25 -8.12
N ALA A 13 -8.05 4.91 -7.98
CA ALA A 13 -8.15 3.97 -9.08
C ALA A 13 -9.40 3.09 -8.88
N GLY A 14 -10.53 3.55 -9.41
CA GLY A 14 -11.79 2.79 -9.39
C GLY A 14 -12.39 2.63 -7.99
N GLY A 15 -12.32 3.68 -7.16
CA GLY A 15 -12.81 3.69 -5.78
C GLY A 15 -11.81 3.11 -4.76
N ILE A 16 -10.59 2.79 -5.20
CA ILE A 16 -9.51 2.33 -4.32
C ILE A 16 -8.40 3.36 -4.33
N ILE A 17 -8.13 3.92 -3.15
CA ILE A 17 -7.02 4.86 -2.96
C ILE A 17 -5.70 4.10 -2.84
N VAL A 18 -4.75 4.40 -3.71
CA VAL A 18 -3.37 3.92 -3.65
C VAL A 18 -2.44 5.09 -3.31
N ALA A 19 -1.57 4.89 -2.32
CA ALA A 19 -0.63 5.91 -1.86
C ALA A 19 0.82 5.51 -2.16
N ARG A 20 1.63 6.48 -2.59
CA ARG A 20 3.09 6.39 -2.73
C ARG A 20 3.75 7.46 -1.88
N ARG A 21 4.82 7.11 -1.16
CA ARG A 21 5.64 8.06 -0.41
C ARG A 21 6.48 8.93 -1.34
N GLU A 22 6.73 10.17 -0.93
CA GLU A 22 7.61 11.09 -1.64
C GLU A 22 9.10 10.77 -1.42
N ASP A 23 9.47 10.41 -0.19
CA ASP A 23 10.87 10.27 0.25
C ASP A 23 11.63 9.07 -0.33
N ASN A 24 10.98 7.91 -0.43
CA ASN A 24 11.63 6.63 -0.76
C ASN A 24 10.88 5.82 -1.82
N ASN A 25 9.85 6.43 -2.42
CA ASN A 25 9.03 5.85 -3.48
C ASN A 25 8.27 4.56 -3.11
N MET A 26 8.20 4.16 -1.83
CA MET A 26 7.41 2.99 -1.45
C MET A 26 5.91 3.21 -1.71
N ILE A 27 5.23 2.16 -2.13
CA ILE A 27 3.79 2.16 -2.44
C ILE A 27 3.07 1.27 -1.43
N ASN A 28 1.80 1.60 -1.13
CA ASN A 28 0.92 0.68 -0.42
C ASN A 28 0.60 -0.56 -1.28
N GLY A 29 1.42 -1.61 -1.13
CA GLY A 29 1.29 -2.84 -1.90
C GLY A 29 -0.06 -3.54 -1.73
N THR A 30 -0.68 -3.46 -0.56
CA THR A 30 -2.02 -4.04 -0.31
C THR A 30 -3.08 -3.38 -1.20
N LYS A 31 -3.08 -2.04 -1.28
CA LYS A 31 -4.03 -1.30 -2.12
C LYS A 31 -3.75 -1.49 -3.60
N LEU A 32 -2.47 -1.47 -4.00
CA LEU A 32 -2.07 -1.71 -5.39
C LEU A 32 -2.54 -3.08 -5.92
N LEU A 33 -2.32 -4.14 -5.14
CA LEU A 33 -2.75 -5.49 -5.54
C LEU A 33 -4.28 -5.64 -5.54
N THR A 34 -4.98 -4.86 -4.71
CA THR A 34 -6.46 -4.81 -4.75
C THR A 34 -6.95 -4.15 -6.04
N VAL A 35 -6.31 -3.05 -6.48
CA VAL A 35 -6.60 -2.41 -7.78
C VAL A 35 -6.36 -3.39 -8.94
N ALA A 36 -5.33 -4.22 -8.84
CA ALA A 36 -5.03 -5.25 -9.84
C ALA A 36 -5.99 -6.45 -9.81
N GLY A 37 -7.01 -6.46 -8.95
CA GLY A 37 -8.01 -7.54 -8.86
C GLY A 37 -7.47 -8.83 -8.25
N ILE A 38 -6.34 -8.77 -7.55
CA ILE A 38 -5.73 -9.95 -6.93
C ILE A 38 -6.53 -10.36 -5.70
N ASP A 39 -6.86 -11.65 -5.60
CA ASP A 39 -7.59 -12.16 -4.46
C ASP A 39 -6.77 -12.07 -3.16
N ARG A 40 -7.45 -12.19 -2.02
CA ARG A 40 -6.83 -12.05 -0.70
C ARG A 40 -5.66 -13.02 -0.48
N ALA A 41 -5.81 -14.29 -0.86
CA ALA A 41 -4.82 -15.32 -0.57
C ALA A 41 -3.56 -15.14 -1.43
N GLN A 42 -3.75 -14.88 -2.72
CA GLN A 42 -2.69 -14.57 -3.67
C GLN A 42 -1.94 -13.30 -3.25
N ARG A 43 -2.68 -12.24 -2.89
CA ARG A 43 -2.11 -10.98 -2.40
C ARG A 43 -1.23 -11.20 -1.18
N ASP A 44 -1.71 -11.94 -0.18
CA ASP A 44 -0.93 -12.24 1.01
C ASP A 44 0.34 -13.05 0.67
N GLY A 45 0.28 -13.91 -0.35
CA GLY A 45 1.45 -14.59 -0.92
C GLY A 45 2.46 -13.61 -1.50
N PHE A 46 2.04 -12.75 -2.43
CA PHE A 46 2.91 -11.76 -3.08
C PHE A 46 3.57 -10.81 -2.07
N LEU A 47 2.79 -10.28 -1.11
CA LEU A 47 3.30 -9.37 -0.07
C LEU A 47 4.30 -10.05 0.88
N LYS A 48 4.20 -11.37 1.07
CA LYS A 48 5.16 -12.14 1.88
C LYS A 48 6.44 -12.45 1.10
N SER A 49 6.33 -12.68 -0.20
CA SER A 49 7.48 -12.97 -1.07
C SER A 49 8.27 -11.73 -1.49
N GLU A 50 7.69 -10.53 -1.37
CA GLU A 50 8.38 -9.30 -1.71
C GLU A 50 9.61 -9.09 -0.81
N LYS A 51 10.78 -8.95 -1.44
CA LYS A 51 12.08 -8.86 -0.74
C LYS A 51 12.25 -7.50 -0.10
N VAL A 52 11.80 -6.44 -0.78
CA VAL A 52 11.90 -5.06 -0.30
C VAL A 52 10.53 -4.62 0.17
N ARG A 53 10.25 -4.90 1.46
CA ARG A 53 8.96 -4.59 2.07
C ARG A 53 9.12 -3.99 3.46
N HIS A 54 8.21 -3.06 3.76
CA HIS A 54 8.02 -2.51 5.10
C HIS A 54 6.60 -2.84 5.54
N VAL A 55 6.46 -3.56 6.65
CA VAL A 55 5.17 -4.09 7.10
C VAL A 55 4.68 -3.27 8.28
N VAL A 56 3.67 -2.45 8.03
CA VAL A 56 2.97 -1.68 9.07
C VAL A 56 1.73 -2.49 9.49
N LYS A 57 1.73 -3.00 10.73
CA LYS A 57 0.62 -3.82 11.26
C LYS A 57 -0.57 -3.00 11.74
N ILE A 58 -0.33 -1.76 12.15
CA ILE A 58 -1.35 -0.85 12.70
C ILE A 58 -1.11 0.50 12.04
N GLY A 59 -2.12 1.00 11.35
CA GLY A 59 -2.14 2.36 10.85
C GLY A 59 -3.58 2.87 10.87
N PRO A 60 -3.81 4.18 11.08
CA PRO A 60 -5.12 4.78 10.96
C PRO A 60 -5.66 4.49 9.55
N MET A 61 -6.83 3.84 9.50
CA MET A 61 -7.64 3.68 8.28
C MET A 61 -8.41 4.98 8.00
N HIS A 62 -7.79 6.12 8.22
CA HIS A 62 -8.48 7.39 8.00
C HIS A 62 -8.42 7.69 6.50
N LEU A 63 -9.62 7.72 5.93
CA LEU A 63 -9.97 8.20 4.59
C LEU A 63 -9.80 9.72 4.52
#